data_AF-A0A932PME4-F1
#
_entry.id   AF-A0A932PME4-F1
#
_cell.length_a   1.000
_cell.length_b   1.000
_cell.length_c   1.000
_cell.angle_alpha   90.00
_cell.angle_beta   90.00
_cell.angle_gamma   90.00
#
_symmetry.space_group_name_H-M   'P 1'
#
loop_
_entity.id
_entity.type
_entity.pdbx_description
1 polymer ?
#
loop_
_entity_poly.entity_id
_entity_poly.type
_entity_poly.pdbx_seq_one_letter_code
_entity_poly.pdbx_strand_id
1 'polypeptide(L)'
;MTWKPTPRAEAEHLHLPLDPMQGYLLSRIDGTLDVPTLAALMNLEEQHVAGMLDQLVHLGAVMPENAPPPETPPPVQAGEDPLDSGGPAEEETPMAAAKSASYRQLFEQHLHRRPLDLRVAQAQVAVEPDLTAWCFDPATEVVRALLENPRTAGLHARLVASHHRTSAGLEALCARPGFANDAGVRRALLQNPVLPTGIFRRLWSTKRLLDQFLVATSHEVTDQTRAAARDLLRATFNQRAGEERAELILSTDGRCLASLVGCTIDSHATAILCRRTYTSTLLVQNIARWSAAPPQLIAHLRRQDLVKRNPVLRQMLERHPNAG
;
A
#
# COMPACT_ATOMS: atom_id res chain seq x y z
N MET A 1 21.88 -14.72 29.93
CA MET A 1 21.44 -14.28 28.59
C MET A 1 22.00 -12.88 28.41
N THR A 2 22.63 -12.57 27.28
CA THR A 2 23.13 -11.21 27.00
C THR A 2 21.95 -10.33 26.58
N TRP A 3 21.73 -9.23 27.30
CA TRP A 3 20.69 -8.26 26.98
C TRP A 3 20.82 -7.76 25.54
N LYS A 4 19.71 -7.79 24.81
CA LYS A 4 19.56 -7.18 23.49
C LYS A 4 18.66 -5.96 23.62
N PRO A 5 19.24 -4.75 23.70
CA PRO A 5 18.45 -3.56 23.93
C PRO A 5 17.47 -3.37 22.77
N THR A 6 16.25 -2.91 23.07
CA THR A 6 15.20 -2.69 22.08
C THR A 6 14.60 -1.29 22.34
N PRO A 7 14.42 -0.45 21.32
CA PRO A 7 13.84 0.88 21.52
C PRO A 7 12.37 0.74 21.90
N ARG A 8 11.85 1.66 22.73
CA ARG A 8 10.40 1.72 23.00
C ARG A 8 9.68 2.34 21.81
N ALA A 9 8.77 1.60 21.18
CA ALA A 9 8.01 2.04 20.01
C ALA A 9 7.16 3.31 20.25
N GLU A 10 6.82 3.62 21.50
CA GLU A 10 5.98 4.76 21.88
C GLU A 10 6.77 6.00 22.33
N ALA A 11 8.10 5.94 22.37
CA ALA A 11 8.91 7.06 22.83
C ALA A 11 9.14 8.08 21.71
N GLU A 12 8.79 9.34 21.94
CA GLU A 12 9.13 10.46 21.06
C GLU A 12 10.63 10.79 21.17
N HIS A 13 11.47 9.97 20.53
CA HIS A 13 12.93 10.03 20.64
C HIS A 13 13.54 11.38 20.22
N LEU A 14 12.83 12.18 19.41
CA LEU A 14 13.26 13.51 18.94
C LEU A 14 13.18 14.60 20.02
N HIS A 15 12.46 14.35 21.12
CA HIS A 15 12.30 15.30 22.23
C HIS A 15 13.09 14.89 23.49
N LEU A 16 13.81 13.77 23.43
CA LEU A 16 14.66 13.33 24.53
C LEU A 16 15.95 14.15 24.58
N PRO A 17 16.43 14.54 25.78
CA PRO A 17 17.66 15.31 25.96
C PRO A 17 18.89 14.40 25.81
N LEU A 18 19.05 13.81 24.61
CA LEU A 18 20.15 12.91 24.31
C LEU A 18 21.40 13.70 23.92
N ASP A 19 22.55 13.26 24.41
CA ASP A 19 23.82 13.69 23.84
C ASP A 19 24.05 13.02 22.47
N PRO A 20 25.02 13.51 21.67
CA PRO A 20 25.28 12.95 20.34
C PRO A 20 25.65 11.46 20.34
N MET A 21 26.30 10.97 21.39
CA MET A 21 26.73 9.57 21.49
C MET A 21 25.56 8.65 21.85
N GLN A 22 24.69 9.10 22.75
CA GLN A 22 23.45 8.42 23.10
C GLN A 22 22.48 8.37 21.93
N GLY A 23 22.34 9.47 21.18
CA GLY A 23 21.53 9.50 19.96
C GLY A 23 22.08 8.55 18.88
N TYR A 24 23.40 8.47 18.73
CA TYR A 24 24.03 7.51 17.83
C TYR A 24 23.82 6.06 18.28
N LEU A 25 24.03 5.75 19.56
CA LEU A 25 23.75 4.44 20.13
C LEU A 25 22.29 4.05 19.89
N LEU A 26 21.33 4.91 20.22
CA LEU A 26 19.90 4.66 20.02
C LEU A 26 19.55 4.36 18.55
N SER A 27 20.21 5.01 17.60
CA SER A 27 20.02 4.73 16.16
C SER A 27 20.48 3.34 15.71
N ARG A 28 21.25 2.63 16.54
CA ARG A 28 21.76 1.27 16.27
C ARG A 28 21.01 0.19 17.03
N ILE A 29 20.10 0.55 17.93
CA ILE A 29 19.36 -0.41 18.74
C ILE A 29 18.09 -0.81 18.00
N ASP A 30 17.98 -2.10 17.66
CA ASP A 30 16.83 -2.69 16.97
C ASP A 30 16.36 -4.02 17.59
N GLY A 31 16.92 -4.40 18.76
CA GLY A 31 16.63 -5.68 19.41
C GLY A 31 17.44 -6.87 18.91
N THR A 32 18.31 -6.69 17.90
CA THR A 32 19.08 -7.80 17.32
C THR A 32 20.49 -7.94 17.90
N LEU A 33 21.11 -6.80 18.22
CA LEU A 33 22.49 -6.70 18.72
C LEU A 33 22.55 -6.75 20.25
N ASP A 34 23.54 -7.45 20.79
CA ASP A 34 23.84 -7.45 22.22
C ASP A 34 24.88 -6.38 22.60
N VAL A 35 25.00 -6.12 23.89
CA VAL A 35 25.88 -5.06 24.44
C VAL A 35 27.35 -5.19 23.97
N PRO A 36 27.98 -6.39 23.96
CA PRO A 36 29.34 -6.55 23.44
C PRO A 36 29.46 -6.18 21.96
N THR A 37 28.48 -6.56 21.12
CA THR A 37 28.48 -6.23 19.69
C THR A 37 28.31 -4.72 19.46
N LEU A 38 27.47 -4.06 20.26
CA LEU A 38 27.29 -2.61 20.21
C LEU A 38 28.57 -1.86 20.64
N ALA A 39 29.25 -2.34 21.68
CA ALA A 39 30.52 -1.79 22.14
C ALA A 39 31.62 -1.90 21.07
N ALA A 40 31.73 -3.06 20.42
CA ALA A 40 32.65 -3.26 19.31
C ALA A 40 32.34 -2.33 18.12
N LEU A 41 31.05 -2.14 17.78
CA LEU A 41 30.62 -1.30 16.67
C LEU A 41 30.87 0.20 16.91
N MET A 42 30.77 0.64 18.17
CA MET A 42 31.07 2.01 18.58
C MET A 42 32.54 2.24 18.91
N ASN A 43 33.36 1.18 18.91
CA ASN A 43 34.75 1.20 19.37
C ASN A 43 34.88 1.78 20.80
N LEU A 44 34.01 1.32 21.70
CA LEU A 44 33.97 1.71 23.11
C LEU A 44 34.08 0.48 24.02
N GLU A 45 34.37 0.72 25.30
CA GLU A 45 34.31 -0.33 26.32
C GLU A 45 32.86 -0.72 26.63
N GLU A 46 32.62 -2.02 26.88
CA GLU A 46 31.28 -2.56 27.18
C GLU A 46 30.62 -1.86 28.38
N GLN A 47 31.40 -1.53 29.41
CA GLN A 47 30.90 -0.84 30.61
C GLN A 47 30.37 0.56 30.28
N HIS A 48 31.01 1.26 29.32
CA HIS A 48 30.57 2.58 28.90
C HIS A 48 29.25 2.49 28.13
N VAL A 49 29.12 1.51 27.23
CA VAL A 49 27.88 1.28 26.48
C VAL A 49 26.74 0.85 27.40
N ALA A 50 27.00 -0.03 28.37
CA ALA A 50 26.02 -0.42 29.38
C ALA A 50 25.52 0.80 30.18
N GLY A 51 26.42 1.69 30.62
CA GLY A 51 26.04 2.92 31.32
C GLY A 51 25.19 3.88 30.48
N MET A 52 25.45 3.98 29.17
CA MET A 52 24.60 4.77 28.26
C MET A 52 23.23 4.13 28.05
N LEU A 53 23.16 2.80 27.97
CA LEU A 53 21.90 2.07 27.86
C LEU A 53 21.03 2.23 29.10
N ASP A 54 21.61 2.21 30.30
CA ASP A 54 20.89 2.47 31.55
C ASP A 54 20.27 3.87 31.58
N GLN A 55 21.01 4.88 31.10
CA GLN A 55 20.50 6.24 30.97
C GLN A 55 19.36 6.31 29.95
N LEU A 56 19.49 5.63 28.81
CA LEU A 56 18.43 5.54 27.79
C LEU A 56 17.18 4.81 28.31
N VAL A 57 17.34 3.80 29.16
CA VAL A 57 16.22 3.14 29.85
C VAL A 57 15.55 4.11 30.83
N HIS A 58 16.33 4.90 31.60
CA HIS A 58 15.80 5.90 32.52
C HIS A 58 15.04 7.03 31.80
N LEU A 59 15.53 7.43 30.63
CA LEU A 59 14.87 8.39 29.74
C LEU A 59 13.67 7.80 28.97
N GLY A 60 13.36 6.52 29.17
CA GLY A 60 12.25 5.84 28.52
C GLY A 60 12.48 5.54 27.03
N ALA A 61 13.70 5.70 26.51
CA ALA A 61 14.04 5.43 25.12
C ALA A 61 14.16 3.93 24.81
N VAL A 62 14.60 3.13 25.79
CA VAL A 62 14.94 1.72 25.62
C VAL A 62 14.20 0.86 26.67
N MET A 63 13.88 -0.39 26.32
CA MET A 63 13.25 -1.35 27.23
C MET A 63 14.28 -1.92 28.22
N PRO A 64 13.98 -2.01 29.53
CA PRO A 64 14.91 -2.55 30.51
C PRO A 64 15.18 -4.04 30.25
N GLU A 65 16.36 -4.51 30.67
CA GLU A 65 16.82 -5.90 30.52
C GLU A 65 15.84 -6.94 31.09
N ASN A 66 15.10 -6.59 32.16
CA ASN A 66 14.15 -7.47 32.84
C ASN A 66 12.67 -7.27 32.42
N ALA A 67 12.40 -6.77 31.21
CA ALA A 67 11.03 -6.73 30.71
C ALA A 67 10.48 -8.17 30.53
N PRO A 68 9.27 -8.50 31.01
CA PRO A 68 8.70 -9.83 30.81
C PRO A 68 8.58 -10.13 29.30
N PRO A 69 8.94 -11.34 28.85
CA PRO A 69 8.94 -11.67 27.43
C PRO A 69 7.51 -11.55 26.86
N PRO A 70 7.34 -10.99 25.65
CA PRO A 70 6.03 -10.89 25.01
C PRO A 70 5.47 -12.30 24.76
N GLU A 71 4.18 -12.48 25.09
CA GLU A 71 3.45 -13.72 24.84
C GLU A 71 3.54 -14.10 23.36
N THR A 72 3.97 -15.33 23.10
CA THR A 72 4.12 -15.90 21.77
C THR A 72 2.72 -16.24 21.21
N PRO A 73 2.30 -15.69 20.06
CA PRO A 73 1.13 -16.20 19.36
C PRO A 73 1.43 -17.60 18.76
N PRO A 74 0.42 -18.48 18.63
CA PRO A 74 0.61 -19.87 18.20
C PRO A 74 1.14 -19.96 16.76
N PRO A 75 1.82 -21.07 16.40
CA PRO A 75 2.64 -21.15 15.19
C PRO A 75 1.79 -21.13 13.92
N VAL A 76 1.95 -20.08 13.13
CA VAL A 76 1.46 -20.02 11.75
C VAL A 76 2.42 -20.85 10.89
N GLN A 77 1.87 -21.86 10.22
CA GLN A 77 2.61 -22.71 9.30
C GLN A 77 3.23 -21.88 8.18
N ALA A 78 4.50 -22.17 7.89
CA ALA A 78 5.28 -21.56 6.83
C ALA A 78 4.56 -21.67 5.47
N GLY A 79 4.16 -20.52 4.93
CA GLY A 79 3.67 -20.33 3.58
C GLY A 79 4.39 -19.13 2.98
N GLU A 80 5.23 -19.45 2.00
CA GLU A 80 6.05 -18.62 1.11
C GLU A 80 5.60 -17.17 0.89
N ASP A 81 6.61 -16.27 0.92
CA ASP A 81 6.55 -14.84 0.61
C ASP A 81 5.68 -14.48 -0.61
N PRO A 82 5.06 -13.29 -0.57
CA PRO A 82 5.12 -12.40 -1.71
C PRO A 82 5.77 -11.07 -1.31
N LEU A 83 6.87 -10.78 -2.02
CA LEU A 83 7.46 -9.46 -2.30
C LEU A 83 6.55 -8.29 -1.92
N ASP A 84 6.77 -7.77 -0.72
CA ASP A 84 6.26 -6.48 -0.28
C ASP A 84 7.11 -5.37 -0.91
N SER A 85 6.56 -4.74 -1.95
CA SER A 85 7.02 -3.45 -2.44
C SER A 85 5.94 -2.41 -2.15
N GLY A 86 5.60 -2.24 -0.88
CA GLY A 86 4.88 -1.08 -0.37
C GLY A 86 5.65 -0.51 0.83
N GLY A 87 6.20 0.70 0.71
CA GLY A 87 6.64 1.46 1.89
C GLY A 87 5.50 1.56 2.92
N PRO A 88 5.83 1.79 4.21
CA PRO A 88 4.90 1.54 5.31
C PRO A 88 3.57 2.23 5.04
N ALA A 89 2.53 1.42 4.89
CA ALA A 89 1.18 1.91 5.04
C ALA A 89 1.09 2.42 6.48
N GLU A 90 0.98 3.74 6.64
CA GLU A 90 0.46 4.32 7.86
C GLU A 90 -0.96 3.75 8.03
N GLU A 91 -1.08 2.61 8.70
CA GLU A 91 -2.35 2.15 9.24
C GLU A 91 -2.90 3.32 10.08
N GLU A 92 -4.15 3.71 9.82
CA GLU A 92 -4.81 4.78 10.57
C GLU A 92 -4.90 4.37 12.04
N THR A 93 -3.90 4.77 12.82
CA THR A 93 -3.90 4.52 14.26
C THR A 93 -5.12 5.20 14.89
N PRO A 94 -5.69 4.64 15.98
CA PRO A 94 -6.82 5.25 16.68
C PRO A 94 -6.58 6.72 17.06
N MET A 95 -5.32 7.09 17.28
CA MET A 95 -4.90 8.45 17.60
C MET A 95 -4.98 9.41 16.40
N ALA A 96 -4.68 8.95 15.17
CA ALA A 96 -4.83 9.76 13.96
C ALA A 96 -6.31 10.02 13.64
N ALA A 97 -7.17 9.01 13.82
CA ALA A 97 -8.62 9.15 13.67
C ALA A 97 -9.21 10.15 14.69
N ALA A 98 -8.76 10.10 15.95
CA ALA A 98 -9.18 11.05 17.00
C ALA A 98 -8.77 12.50 16.67
N LYS A 99 -7.56 12.71 16.15
CA LYS A 99 -7.10 14.03 15.70
C LYS A 99 -7.95 14.54 14.53
N SER A 100 -8.21 13.70 13.52
CA SER A 100 -9.10 14.03 12.40
C SER A 100 -10.51 14.45 12.87
N ALA A 101 -11.08 13.72 13.84
CA ALA A 101 -12.37 14.07 14.44
C ALA A 101 -12.34 15.45 15.13
N SER A 102 -11.25 15.79 15.82
CA SER A 102 -11.06 17.11 16.45
C SER A 102 -11.04 18.25 15.43
N TYR A 103 -10.30 18.09 14.33
CA TYR A 103 -10.26 19.11 13.27
C TYR A 103 -11.61 19.29 12.57
N ARG A 104 -12.35 18.19 12.38
CA ARG A 104 -13.71 18.26 11.84
C ARG A 104 -14.66 19.01 12.77
N GLN A 105 -14.57 18.79 14.09
CA GLN A 105 -15.35 19.55 15.06
C GLN A 105 -15.02 21.04 15.02
N LEU A 106 -13.73 21.40 14.93
CA LEU A 106 -13.30 22.79 14.78
C LEU A 106 -13.95 23.43 13.54
N PHE A 107 -13.94 22.73 12.41
CA PHE A 107 -14.58 23.20 11.19
C PHE A 107 -16.09 23.46 11.38
N GLU A 108 -16.81 22.46 11.87
CA GLU A 108 -18.28 22.50 12.01
C GLU A 108 -18.73 23.61 12.99
N GLN A 109 -17.98 23.82 14.08
CA GLN A 109 -18.35 24.80 15.11
C GLN A 109 -17.99 26.24 14.73
N HIS A 110 -16.82 26.47 14.13
CA HIS A 110 -16.23 27.81 14.03
C HIS A 110 -16.04 28.34 12.60
N LEU A 111 -15.86 27.46 11.62
CA LEU A 111 -15.45 27.84 10.27
C LEU A 111 -16.60 27.73 9.26
N HIS A 112 -17.44 26.70 9.38
CA HIS A 112 -18.51 26.41 8.42
C HIS A 112 -19.57 27.51 8.30
N ARG A 113 -19.87 28.22 9.40
CA ARG A 113 -20.91 29.27 9.44
C ARG A 113 -20.51 30.56 8.72
N ARG A 114 -19.25 30.70 8.31
CA ARG A 114 -18.75 31.92 7.66
C ARG A 114 -19.25 31.99 6.20
N PRO A 115 -19.54 33.19 5.68
CA PRO A 115 -19.84 33.40 4.25
C PRO A 115 -18.78 32.78 3.34
N LEU A 116 -19.19 32.29 2.18
CA LEU A 116 -18.29 31.58 1.24
C LEU A 116 -17.03 32.39 0.92
N ASP A 117 -17.17 33.68 0.57
CA ASP A 117 -16.04 34.53 0.20
C ASP A 117 -15.01 34.65 1.32
N LEU A 118 -15.47 34.72 2.58
CA LEU A 118 -14.59 34.73 3.75
C LEU A 118 -13.89 33.38 3.96
N ARG A 119 -14.59 32.27 3.74
CA ARG A 119 -13.99 30.92 3.83
C ARG A 119 -12.90 30.73 2.79
N VAL A 120 -13.15 31.17 1.55
CA VAL A 120 -12.17 31.13 0.45
C VAL A 120 -10.93 31.95 0.80
N ALA A 121 -11.11 33.21 1.20
CA ALA A 121 -10.00 34.09 1.55
C ALA A 121 -9.18 33.55 2.74
N GLN A 122 -9.85 32.97 3.73
CA GLN A 122 -9.19 32.43 4.92
C GLN A 122 -8.44 31.12 4.64
N ALA A 123 -9.01 30.20 3.87
CA ALA A 123 -8.34 28.95 3.51
C ALA A 123 -7.02 29.20 2.77
N GLN A 124 -6.96 30.23 1.92
CA GLN A 124 -5.77 30.58 1.15
C GLN A 124 -4.56 30.99 2.01
N VAL A 125 -4.79 31.55 3.20
CA VAL A 125 -3.73 32.06 4.09
C VAL A 125 -3.67 31.34 5.44
N ALA A 126 -4.53 30.34 5.64
CA ALA A 126 -4.64 29.58 6.87
C ALA A 126 -3.31 29.00 7.37
N VAL A 127 -3.25 28.82 8.69
CA VAL A 127 -2.20 28.15 9.45
C VAL A 127 -2.83 27.06 10.30
N GLU A 128 -2.04 26.17 10.86
CA GLU A 128 -2.56 25.20 11.83
C GLU A 128 -3.16 25.90 13.07
N PRO A 129 -4.23 25.35 13.67
CA PRO A 129 -4.95 24.13 13.25
C PRO A 129 -6.02 24.34 12.18
N ASP A 130 -6.32 25.60 11.83
CA ASP A 130 -7.40 25.97 10.89
C ASP A 130 -7.15 25.40 9.49
N LEU A 131 -5.89 25.34 9.04
CA LEU A 131 -5.51 24.79 7.74
C LEU A 131 -6.00 23.35 7.56
N THR A 132 -5.76 22.49 8.57
CA THR A 132 -6.27 21.13 8.57
C THR A 132 -7.81 21.10 8.63
N ALA A 133 -8.44 21.96 9.42
CA ALA A 133 -9.90 22.02 9.52
C ALA A 133 -10.59 22.44 8.20
N TRP A 134 -9.98 23.34 7.41
CA TRP A 134 -10.50 23.73 6.10
C TRP A 134 -10.55 22.58 5.09
N CYS A 135 -9.83 21.46 5.31
CA CYS A 135 -9.89 20.27 4.46
C CYS A 135 -11.29 19.61 4.45
N PHE A 136 -12.13 19.89 5.46
CA PHE A 136 -13.49 19.37 5.58
C PHE A 136 -14.55 20.25 4.92
N ASP A 137 -14.16 21.36 4.30
CA ASP A 137 -15.11 22.24 3.63
C ASP A 137 -15.72 21.58 2.38
N PRO A 138 -17.06 21.57 2.23
CA PRO A 138 -17.71 20.98 1.06
C PRO A 138 -17.64 21.85 -0.20
N ALA A 139 -17.28 23.14 -0.07
CA ALA A 139 -17.27 24.08 -1.18
C ALA A 139 -16.00 23.91 -2.03
N THR A 140 -16.19 23.79 -3.34
CA THR A 140 -15.08 23.55 -4.28
C THR A 140 -14.14 24.75 -4.37
N GLU A 141 -14.67 25.96 -4.21
CA GLU A 141 -13.94 27.22 -4.19
C GLU A 141 -12.98 27.28 -3.00
N VAL A 142 -13.42 26.81 -1.83
CA VAL A 142 -12.60 26.76 -0.61
C VAL A 142 -11.48 25.74 -0.79
N VAL A 143 -11.76 24.55 -1.33
CA VAL A 143 -10.71 23.56 -1.62
C VAL A 143 -9.70 24.09 -2.65
N ARG A 144 -10.13 24.80 -3.69
CA ARG A 144 -9.19 25.43 -4.63
C ARG A 144 -8.28 26.42 -3.91
N ALA A 145 -8.83 27.31 -3.10
CA ALA A 145 -8.06 28.28 -2.33
C ALA A 145 -7.12 27.62 -1.31
N LEU A 146 -7.59 26.58 -0.62
CA LEU A 146 -6.78 25.76 0.28
C LEU A 146 -5.59 25.16 -0.46
N LEU A 147 -5.80 24.60 -1.65
CA LEU A 147 -4.71 24.04 -2.42
C LEU A 147 -3.71 25.13 -2.85
N GLU A 148 -4.14 26.35 -3.18
CA GLU A 148 -3.24 27.49 -3.47
C GLU A 148 -2.43 27.98 -2.25
N ASN A 149 -2.79 27.58 -1.03
CA ASN A 149 -2.03 27.95 0.16
C ASN A 149 -0.64 27.27 0.14
N PRO A 150 0.47 28.02 0.26
CA PRO A 150 1.82 27.46 0.20
C PRO A 150 2.17 26.51 1.35
N ARG A 151 1.37 26.50 2.43
CA ARG A 151 1.53 25.59 3.57
C ARG A 151 0.82 24.25 3.35
N THR A 152 0.01 24.12 2.30
CA THR A 152 -0.73 22.90 2.00
C THR A 152 0.23 21.80 1.54
N ALA A 153 0.46 20.85 2.44
CA ALA A 153 1.25 19.64 2.23
C ALA A 153 0.39 18.38 1.95
N GLY A 154 1.06 17.23 1.77
CA GLY A 154 0.44 15.95 1.44
C GLY A 154 -0.66 15.48 2.41
N LEU A 155 -0.52 15.77 3.72
CA LEU A 155 -1.55 15.45 4.72
C LEU A 155 -2.92 16.06 4.35
N HIS A 156 -2.94 17.36 4.03
CA HIS A 156 -4.15 18.09 3.63
C HIS A 156 -4.74 17.51 2.34
N ALA A 157 -3.90 17.21 1.36
CA ALA A 157 -4.31 16.59 0.11
C ALA A 157 -4.99 15.23 0.34
N ARG A 158 -4.48 14.42 1.26
CA ARG A 158 -5.08 13.13 1.66
C ARG A 158 -6.43 13.33 2.35
N LEU A 159 -6.55 14.31 3.25
CA LEU A 159 -7.83 14.64 3.90
C LEU A 159 -8.89 15.10 2.87
N VAL A 160 -8.51 15.98 1.94
CA VAL A 160 -9.39 16.40 0.83
C VAL A 160 -9.79 15.18 -0.02
N ALA A 161 -8.84 14.32 -0.36
CA ALA A 161 -9.11 13.10 -1.12
C ALA A 161 -10.09 12.16 -0.40
N SER A 162 -9.99 12.00 0.93
CA SER A 162 -10.87 11.12 1.71
C SER A 162 -12.27 11.71 1.93
N HIS A 163 -12.37 13.02 2.13
CA HIS A 163 -13.58 13.64 2.68
C HIS A 163 -14.37 14.49 1.69
N HIS A 164 -13.74 15.02 0.64
CA HIS A 164 -14.45 15.90 -0.28
C HIS A 164 -15.53 15.15 -1.07
N ARG A 165 -16.73 15.74 -1.14
CA ARG A 165 -17.94 15.08 -1.66
C ARG A 165 -18.39 15.55 -3.05
N THR A 166 -17.59 16.36 -3.73
CA THR A 166 -17.85 16.73 -5.13
C THR A 166 -16.71 16.33 -6.06
N SER A 167 -17.09 15.93 -7.27
CA SER A 167 -16.14 15.62 -8.36
C SER A 167 -15.27 16.83 -8.72
N ALA A 168 -15.82 18.03 -8.70
CA ALA A 168 -15.11 19.27 -9.05
C ALA A 168 -13.97 19.58 -8.08
N GLY A 169 -14.12 19.32 -6.78
CA GLY A 169 -13.03 19.46 -5.82
C GLY A 169 -11.97 18.37 -5.95
N LEU A 170 -12.36 17.13 -6.24
CA LEU A 170 -11.41 16.06 -6.52
C LEU A 170 -10.62 16.30 -7.82
N GLU A 171 -11.26 16.87 -8.85
CA GLU A 171 -10.56 17.33 -10.07
C GLU A 171 -9.56 18.44 -9.75
N ALA A 172 -9.93 19.42 -8.92
CA ALA A 172 -9.01 20.49 -8.51
C ALA A 172 -7.79 19.94 -7.76
N LEU A 173 -8.00 18.96 -6.88
CA LEU A 173 -6.91 18.24 -6.21
C LEU A 173 -6.01 17.52 -7.22
N CYS A 174 -6.59 16.75 -8.14
CA CYS A 174 -5.86 15.95 -9.10
C CYS A 174 -5.27 16.74 -10.27
N ALA A 175 -5.66 18.01 -10.45
CA ALA A 175 -5.05 18.93 -11.40
C ALA A 175 -3.61 19.29 -11.00
N ARG A 176 -3.23 19.05 -9.74
CA ARG A 176 -1.90 19.33 -9.20
C ARG A 176 -1.04 18.06 -9.25
N PRO A 177 0.00 18.01 -10.09
CA PRO A 177 0.79 16.78 -10.27
C PRO A 177 1.46 16.29 -8.98
N GLY A 178 1.90 17.21 -8.11
CA GLY A 178 2.51 16.84 -6.83
C GLY A 178 1.59 16.01 -5.94
N PHE A 179 0.29 16.34 -5.89
CA PHE A 179 -0.69 15.57 -5.12
C PHE A 179 -1.22 14.36 -5.88
N ALA A 180 -1.44 14.48 -7.19
CA ALA A 180 -1.90 13.36 -8.02
C ALA A 180 -0.93 12.17 -8.02
N ASN A 181 0.38 12.44 -7.89
CA ASN A 181 1.41 11.41 -7.85
C ASN A 181 1.64 10.82 -6.44
N ASP A 182 1.21 11.50 -5.38
CA ASP A 182 1.32 11.01 -4.00
C ASP A 182 0.56 9.68 -3.84
N ALA A 183 1.22 8.70 -3.23
CA ALA A 183 0.64 7.37 -3.05
C ALA A 183 -0.51 7.38 -2.03
N GLY A 184 -0.41 8.18 -0.97
CA GLY A 184 -1.44 8.32 0.04
C GLY A 184 -2.70 9.00 -0.51
N VAL A 185 -2.55 10.04 -1.33
CA VAL A 185 -3.68 10.71 -2.01
C VAL A 185 -4.41 9.71 -2.91
N ARG A 186 -3.67 8.92 -3.71
CA ARG A 186 -4.29 7.89 -4.55
C ARG A 186 -5.02 6.83 -3.73
N ARG A 187 -4.47 6.38 -2.61
CA ARG A 187 -5.13 5.44 -1.68
C ARG A 187 -6.41 6.04 -1.09
N ALA A 188 -6.35 7.28 -0.61
CA ALA A 188 -7.51 8.01 -0.09
C ALA A 188 -8.61 8.18 -1.16
N LEU A 189 -8.24 8.52 -2.40
CA LEU A 189 -9.18 8.63 -3.52
C LEU A 189 -9.91 7.32 -3.81
N LEU A 190 -9.21 6.17 -3.74
CA LEU A 190 -9.80 4.86 -3.99
C LEU A 190 -10.94 4.51 -3.02
N GLN A 191 -10.87 5.04 -1.79
CA GLN A 191 -11.87 4.88 -0.75
C GLN A 191 -12.99 5.94 -0.85
N ASN A 192 -12.83 6.97 -1.69
CA ASN A 192 -13.82 8.04 -1.81
C ASN A 192 -15.02 7.58 -2.67
N PRO A 193 -16.26 7.67 -2.14
CA PRO A 193 -17.48 7.24 -2.85
C PRO A 193 -17.85 8.10 -4.06
N VAL A 194 -17.30 9.30 -4.20
CA VAL A 194 -17.58 10.19 -5.33
C VAL A 194 -16.40 10.31 -6.29
N LEU A 195 -15.43 9.38 -6.24
CA LEU A 195 -14.29 9.35 -7.16
C LEU A 195 -14.79 9.27 -8.61
N PRO A 196 -14.52 10.28 -9.45
CA PRO A 196 -14.93 10.25 -10.85
C PRO A 196 -14.14 9.21 -11.65
N THR A 197 -14.82 8.44 -12.48
CA THR A 197 -14.19 7.42 -13.35
C THR A 197 -13.11 8.01 -14.26
N GLY A 198 -13.26 9.27 -14.68
CA GLY A 198 -12.25 9.99 -15.47
C GLY A 198 -10.93 10.18 -14.71
N ILE A 199 -11.00 10.61 -13.45
CA ILE A 199 -9.83 10.73 -12.56
C ILE A 199 -9.21 9.35 -12.34
N PHE A 200 -10.02 8.34 -12.00
CA PHE A 200 -9.54 6.98 -11.81
C PHE A 200 -8.76 6.47 -13.03
N ARG A 201 -9.34 6.57 -14.24
CA ARG A 201 -8.65 6.13 -15.47
C ARG A 201 -7.35 6.91 -15.71
N ARG A 202 -7.36 8.23 -15.50
CA ARG A 202 -6.16 9.07 -15.66
C ARG A 202 -5.01 8.64 -14.73
N LEU A 203 -5.32 8.29 -13.48
CA LEU A 203 -4.33 7.93 -12.47
C LEU A 203 -3.82 6.47 -12.58
N TRP A 204 -4.65 5.55 -13.08
CA TRP A 204 -4.33 4.12 -13.11
C TRP A 204 -4.04 3.52 -14.50
N SER A 205 -4.48 4.15 -15.59
CA SER A 205 -4.29 3.58 -16.95
C SER A 205 -2.82 3.35 -17.32
N THR A 206 -1.93 4.21 -16.85
CA THR A 206 -0.48 4.11 -17.13
C THR A 206 0.25 3.16 -16.20
N LYS A 207 -0.38 2.69 -15.12
CA LYS A 207 0.21 1.77 -14.15
C LYS A 207 0.35 0.37 -14.73
N ARG A 208 1.22 -0.43 -14.10
CA ARG A 208 1.46 -1.82 -14.49
C ARG A 208 0.17 -2.62 -14.32
N LEU A 209 0.01 -3.67 -15.10
CA LEU A 209 -1.13 -4.57 -14.96
C LEU A 209 -1.29 -5.14 -13.55
N LEU A 210 -0.18 -5.42 -12.86
CA LEU A 210 -0.20 -5.92 -11.48
C LEU A 210 -0.85 -4.90 -10.53
N ASP A 211 -0.45 -3.64 -10.60
CA ASP A 211 -1.03 -2.57 -9.77
C ASP A 211 -2.53 -2.42 -10.04
N GLN A 212 -2.94 -2.49 -11.30
CA GLN A 212 -4.36 -2.43 -11.67
C GLN A 212 -5.15 -3.63 -11.12
N PHE A 213 -4.56 -4.82 -11.15
CA PHE A 213 -5.16 -6.03 -10.59
C PHE A 213 -5.33 -5.97 -9.07
N LEU A 214 -4.33 -5.45 -8.35
CA LEU A 214 -4.41 -5.26 -6.90
C LEU A 214 -5.57 -4.34 -6.53
N VAL A 215 -5.78 -3.26 -7.29
CA VAL A 215 -6.93 -2.36 -7.07
C VAL A 215 -8.26 -3.04 -7.39
N ALA A 216 -8.33 -3.82 -8.48
CA ALA A 216 -9.56 -4.53 -8.88
C ALA A 216 -10.00 -5.62 -7.88
N THR A 217 -9.09 -6.06 -7.01
CA THR A 217 -9.31 -7.10 -5.99
C THR A 217 -9.31 -6.58 -4.55
N SER A 218 -8.82 -5.35 -4.30
CA SER A 218 -8.76 -4.74 -2.97
C SER A 218 -10.13 -4.65 -2.29
N HIS A 219 -10.23 -4.96 -1.01
CA HIS A 219 -11.48 -4.81 -0.25
C HIS A 219 -11.76 -3.35 0.16
N GLU A 220 -10.74 -2.49 0.13
CA GLU A 220 -10.83 -1.10 0.57
C GLU A 220 -11.46 -0.17 -0.47
N VAL A 221 -11.53 -0.59 -1.74
CA VAL A 221 -12.15 0.20 -2.80
C VAL A 221 -13.68 0.11 -2.74
N THR A 222 -14.33 1.21 -3.08
CA THR A 222 -15.79 1.23 -3.27
C THR A 222 -16.21 0.30 -4.42
N ASP A 223 -17.45 -0.18 -4.39
CA ASP A 223 -17.95 -1.10 -5.44
C ASP A 223 -17.94 -0.47 -6.83
N GLN A 224 -18.25 0.82 -6.92
CA GLN A 224 -18.18 1.57 -8.17
C GLN A 224 -16.74 1.64 -8.70
N THR A 225 -15.77 2.00 -7.84
CA THR A 225 -14.35 2.06 -8.21
C THR A 225 -13.83 0.67 -8.58
N ARG A 226 -14.25 -0.38 -7.87
CA ARG A 226 -13.91 -1.78 -8.16
C ARG A 226 -14.39 -2.23 -9.53
N ALA A 227 -15.63 -1.88 -9.90
CA ALA A 227 -16.17 -2.15 -11.23
C ALA A 227 -15.34 -1.43 -12.31
N ALA A 228 -15.06 -0.14 -12.12
CA ALA A 228 -14.22 0.63 -13.03
C ALA A 228 -12.79 0.08 -13.15
N ALA A 229 -12.22 -0.42 -12.06
CA ALA A 229 -10.90 -1.04 -12.03
C ALA A 229 -10.84 -2.35 -12.82
N ARG A 230 -11.87 -3.19 -12.72
CA ARG A 230 -11.97 -4.43 -13.51
C ARG A 230 -12.11 -4.12 -15.00
N ASP A 231 -12.90 -3.13 -15.36
CA ASP A 231 -13.08 -2.73 -16.77
C ASP A 231 -11.78 -2.15 -17.34
N LEU A 232 -11.09 -1.31 -16.56
CA LEU A 232 -9.78 -0.78 -16.95
C LEU A 232 -8.77 -1.91 -17.12
N LEU A 233 -8.67 -2.83 -16.15
CA LEU A 233 -7.75 -3.96 -16.21
C LEU A 233 -7.95 -4.79 -17.49
N ARG A 234 -9.20 -5.11 -17.84
CA ARG A 234 -9.50 -5.87 -19.08
C ARG A 234 -9.14 -5.08 -20.34
N ALA A 235 -9.48 -3.80 -20.39
CA ALA A 235 -9.19 -2.94 -21.52
C ALA A 235 -7.67 -2.81 -21.72
N THR A 236 -6.92 -2.57 -20.66
CA THR A 236 -5.47 -2.41 -20.69
C THR A 236 -4.78 -3.75 -20.97
N PHE A 237 -5.22 -4.86 -20.38
CA PHE A 237 -4.64 -6.20 -20.61
C PHE A 237 -4.57 -6.54 -22.10
N ASN A 238 -5.65 -6.27 -22.86
CA ASN A 238 -5.69 -6.54 -24.30
C ASN A 238 -4.80 -5.61 -25.14
N GLN A 239 -4.32 -4.50 -24.59
CA GLN A 239 -3.47 -3.52 -25.26
C GLN A 239 -1.98 -3.63 -24.89
N ARG A 240 -1.65 -4.25 -23.75
CA ARG A 240 -0.25 -4.37 -23.30
C ARG A 240 0.55 -5.39 -24.11
N ALA A 241 1.87 -5.31 -24.05
CA ALA A 241 2.76 -6.28 -24.68
C ALA A 241 2.63 -7.68 -24.03
N GLY A 242 2.95 -8.72 -24.80
CA GLY A 242 2.83 -10.11 -24.34
C GLY A 242 3.66 -10.42 -23.08
N GLU A 243 4.79 -9.74 -22.90
CA GLU A 243 5.66 -9.83 -21.72
C GLU A 243 4.92 -9.44 -20.45
N GLU A 244 4.28 -8.26 -20.44
CA GLU A 244 3.57 -7.74 -19.27
C GLU A 244 2.34 -8.60 -18.96
N ARG A 245 1.64 -9.10 -19.99
CA ARG A 245 0.52 -10.03 -19.83
C ARG A 245 0.96 -11.34 -19.18
N ALA A 246 2.05 -11.93 -19.68
CA ALA A 246 2.60 -13.16 -19.12
C ALA A 246 3.14 -12.94 -17.69
N GLU A 247 3.79 -11.80 -17.44
CA GLU A 247 4.27 -11.43 -16.11
C GLU A 247 3.13 -11.31 -15.10
N LEU A 248 2.01 -10.68 -15.47
CA LEU A 248 0.81 -10.63 -14.61
C LEU A 248 0.31 -12.04 -14.24
N ILE A 249 0.19 -12.91 -15.24
CA ILE A 249 -0.30 -14.29 -15.02
C ILE A 249 0.65 -15.04 -14.08
N LEU A 250 1.96 -14.94 -14.31
CA LEU A 250 2.96 -15.65 -13.52
C LEU A 250 3.06 -15.09 -12.09
N SER A 251 3.13 -13.76 -11.93
CA SER A 251 3.23 -13.09 -10.63
C SER A 251 2.02 -13.30 -9.72
N THR A 252 0.86 -13.62 -10.30
CA THR A 252 -0.38 -13.85 -9.54
C THR A 252 -0.76 -15.32 -9.43
N ASP A 253 0.08 -16.27 -9.88
CA ASP A 253 -0.28 -17.69 -10.06
C ASP A 253 -1.59 -17.87 -10.85
N GLY A 254 -1.86 -16.99 -11.82
CA GLY A 254 -3.08 -17.02 -12.62
C GLY A 254 -4.34 -16.58 -11.86
N ARG A 255 -4.25 -16.08 -10.63
CA ARG A 255 -5.40 -15.52 -9.89
C ARG A 255 -6.06 -14.36 -10.66
N CYS A 256 -5.28 -13.63 -11.47
CA CYS A 256 -5.80 -12.58 -12.34
C CYS A 256 -6.79 -13.08 -13.40
N LEU A 257 -6.71 -14.35 -13.81
CA LEU A 257 -7.49 -14.90 -14.92
C LEU A 257 -9.01 -14.84 -14.67
N ALA A 258 -9.44 -14.94 -13.41
CA ALA A 258 -10.84 -14.78 -13.02
C ALA A 258 -11.38 -13.38 -13.30
N SER A 259 -10.51 -12.35 -13.30
CA SER A 259 -10.89 -10.97 -13.64
C SER A 259 -10.81 -10.69 -15.15
N LEU A 260 -10.19 -11.59 -15.93
CA LEU A 260 -9.91 -11.47 -17.36
C LEU A 260 -10.85 -12.31 -18.23
N VAL A 261 -12.07 -12.53 -17.77
CA VAL A 261 -13.12 -13.19 -18.58
C VAL A 261 -13.35 -12.37 -19.85
N GLY A 262 -13.32 -13.03 -21.01
CA GLY A 262 -13.45 -12.40 -22.33
C GLY A 262 -12.15 -11.81 -22.90
N CYS A 263 -11.05 -11.81 -22.15
CA CYS A 263 -9.74 -11.44 -22.66
C CYS A 263 -9.03 -12.63 -23.32
N THR A 264 -8.08 -12.35 -24.20
CA THR A 264 -7.24 -13.36 -24.86
C THR A 264 -5.76 -13.04 -24.66
N ILE A 265 -4.91 -14.07 -24.66
CA ILE A 265 -3.46 -13.86 -24.77
C ILE A 265 -3.01 -13.99 -26.24
N ASP A 266 -2.03 -13.18 -26.61
CA ASP A 266 -1.43 -13.20 -27.93
C ASP A 266 -0.40 -14.33 -28.08
N SER A 267 0.10 -14.51 -29.30
CA SER A 267 1.13 -15.53 -29.60
C SER A 267 2.41 -15.28 -28.82
N HIS A 268 2.76 -14.01 -28.55
CA HIS A 268 3.96 -13.65 -27.81
C HIS A 268 3.89 -14.10 -26.34
N ALA A 269 2.83 -13.71 -25.61
CA ALA A 269 2.59 -14.17 -24.24
C ALA A 269 2.49 -15.69 -24.16
N THR A 270 1.82 -16.32 -25.13
CA THR A 270 1.70 -17.78 -25.22
C THR A 270 3.07 -18.44 -25.32
N ALA A 271 3.97 -17.93 -26.17
CA ALA A 271 5.32 -18.45 -26.31
C ALA A 271 6.13 -18.30 -25.02
N ILE A 272 6.01 -17.18 -24.31
CA ILE A 272 6.65 -16.98 -23.00
C ILE A 272 6.16 -18.01 -21.99
N LEU A 273 4.84 -18.21 -21.89
CA LEU A 273 4.24 -19.19 -20.98
C LEU A 273 4.63 -20.63 -21.34
N CYS A 274 4.76 -20.96 -22.62
CA CYS A 274 5.21 -22.28 -23.09
C CYS A 274 6.72 -22.54 -22.90
N ARG A 275 7.54 -21.52 -22.65
CA ARG A 275 8.98 -21.70 -22.34
C ARG A 275 9.24 -22.04 -20.88
N ARG A 276 8.23 -21.96 -20.02
CA ARG A 276 8.36 -22.18 -18.59
C ARG A 276 8.18 -23.66 -18.22
N THR A 277 8.92 -24.07 -17.20
CA THR A 277 8.65 -25.27 -16.42
C THR A 277 7.73 -24.89 -15.27
N TYR A 278 6.62 -25.61 -15.10
CA TYR A 278 5.61 -25.28 -14.10
C TYR A 278 5.81 -26.10 -12.83
N THR A 279 5.94 -25.41 -11.71
CA THR A 279 6.05 -25.99 -10.35
C THR A 279 4.80 -25.72 -9.51
N SER A 280 4.11 -24.61 -9.77
CA SER A 280 2.88 -24.20 -9.06
C SER A 280 1.66 -24.99 -9.55
N THR A 281 1.07 -25.80 -8.68
CA THR A 281 -0.19 -26.50 -8.97
C THR A 281 -1.34 -25.52 -9.14
N LEU A 282 -1.36 -24.45 -8.33
CA LEU A 282 -2.37 -23.39 -8.38
C LEU A 282 -2.39 -22.69 -9.75
N LEU A 283 -1.22 -22.33 -10.28
CA LEU A 283 -1.11 -21.71 -11.59
C LEU A 283 -1.69 -22.61 -12.69
N VAL A 284 -1.36 -23.91 -12.67
CA VAL A 284 -1.91 -24.86 -13.65
C VAL A 284 -3.43 -25.00 -13.51
N GLN A 285 -3.96 -25.05 -12.29
CA GLN A 285 -5.41 -25.09 -12.05
C GLN A 285 -6.11 -23.84 -12.59
N ASN A 286 -5.55 -22.66 -12.35
CA ASN A 286 -6.14 -21.41 -12.80
C ASN A 286 -6.12 -21.31 -14.33
N ILE A 287 -5.02 -21.70 -14.99
CA ILE A 287 -4.97 -21.77 -16.46
C ILE A 287 -5.98 -22.78 -16.99
N ALA A 288 -6.08 -23.96 -16.37
CA ALA A 288 -7.02 -25.01 -16.79
C ALA A 288 -8.50 -24.65 -16.57
N ARG A 289 -8.81 -23.62 -15.76
CA ARG A 289 -10.18 -23.10 -15.59
C ARG A 289 -10.50 -21.93 -16.52
N TRP A 290 -9.47 -21.31 -17.11
CA TRP A 290 -9.64 -20.14 -17.95
C TRP A 290 -9.92 -20.56 -19.39
N SER A 291 -11.18 -20.46 -19.81
CA SER A 291 -11.65 -20.96 -21.12
C SER A 291 -10.94 -20.33 -22.33
N ALA A 292 -10.33 -19.16 -22.17
CA ALA A 292 -9.57 -18.48 -23.21
C ALA A 292 -8.08 -18.91 -23.26
N ALA A 293 -7.65 -19.88 -22.44
CA ALA A 293 -6.29 -20.41 -22.49
C ALA A 293 -5.99 -21.04 -23.87
N PRO A 294 -4.94 -20.61 -24.58
CA PRO A 294 -4.65 -21.07 -25.94
C PRO A 294 -4.39 -22.58 -26.01
N PRO A 295 -4.78 -23.26 -27.11
CA PRO A 295 -4.55 -24.69 -27.29
C PRO A 295 -3.08 -25.09 -27.13
N GLN A 296 -2.15 -24.27 -27.63
CA GLN A 296 -0.71 -24.52 -27.51
C GLN A 296 -0.24 -24.57 -26.05
N LEU A 297 -0.79 -23.69 -25.20
CA LEU A 297 -0.46 -23.65 -23.78
C LEU A 297 -1.03 -24.88 -23.06
N ILE A 298 -2.27 -25.29 -23.38
CA ILE A 298 -2.88 -26.50 -22.82
C ILE A 298 -2.05 -27.74 -23.20
N ALA A 299 -1.66 -27.87 -24.47
CA ALA A 299 -0.81 -28.96 -24.93
C ALA A 299 0.59 -28.96 -24.29
N HIS A 300 1.15 -27.78 -23.99
CA HIS A 300 2.39 -27.66 -23.23
C HIS A 300 2.24 -28.12 -21.78
N LEU A 301 1.19 -27.65 -21.09
CA LEU A 301 0.92 -28.00 -19.69
C LEU A 301 0.73 -29.52 -19.50
N ARG A 302 0.04 -30.19 -20.42
CA ARG A 302 -0.14 -31.66 -20.39
C ARG A 302 1.19 -32.43 -20.43
N ARG A 303 2.24 -31.84 -20.99
CA ARG A 303 3.58 -32.44 -21.09
C ARG A 303 4.47 -32.19 -19.87
N GLN A 304 4.05 -31.29 -18.97
CA GLN A 304 4.80 -30.97 -17.74
C GLN A 304 4.81 -32.15 -16.78
N ASP A 305 5.96 -32.39 -16.13
CA ASP A 305 6.11 -33.52 -15.20
C ASP A 305 5.20 -33.40 -13.97
N LEU A 306 4.95 -32.16 -13.50
CA LEU A 306 3.97 -31.87 -12.45
C LEU A 306 2.57 -32.40 -12.80
N VAL A 307 2.13 -32.17 -14.04
CA VAL A 307 0.80 -32.61 -14.52
C VAL A 307 0.78 -34.12 -14.76
N LYS A 308 1.86 -34.70 -15.29
CA LYS A 308 1.97 -36.16 -15.44
C LYS A 308 1.90 -36.88 -14.09
N ARG A 309 2.38 -36.27 -13.00
CA ARG A 309 2.33 -36.90 -11.66
C ARG A 309 1.03 -36.62 -10.91
N ASN A 310 0.24 -35.63 -11.34
CA ASN A 310 -1.00 -35.24 -10.67
C ASN A 310 -2.25 -35.60 -11.52
N PRO A 311 -3.00 -36.66 -11.17
CA PRO A 311 -4.15 -37.11 -11.97
C PRO A 311 -5.29 -36.07 -12.03
N VAL A 312 -5.46 -35.25 -10.99
CA VAL A 312 -6.50 -34.21 -10.96
C VAL A 312 -6.20 -33.12 -11.99
N LEU A 313 -4.95 -32.63 -12.04
CA LEU A 313 -4.54 -31.63 -13.04
C LEU A 313 -4.65 -32.18 -14.46
N ARG A 314 -4.28 -33.44 -14.67
CA ARG A 314 -4.41 -34.10 -15.97
C ARG A 314 -5.86 -34.14 -16.42
N GLN A 315 -6.77 -34.58 -15.56
CA GLN A 315 -8.21 -34.63 -15.85
C GLN A 315 -8.79 -33.25 -16.15
N MET A 316 -8.36 -32.20 -15.43
CA MET A 316 -8.80 -30.82 -15.70
C MET A 316 -8.37 -30.37 -17.11
N LEU A 317 -7.11 -30.63 -17.49
CA LEU A 317 -6.58 -30.24 -18.79
C LEU A 317 -7.17 -31.07 -19.94
N GLU A 318 -7.48 -32.35 -19.72
CA GLU A 318 -8.17 -33.20 -20.71
C GLU A 318 -9.60 -32.74 -21.00
N ARG A 319 -10.28 -32.19 -19.99
CA ARG A 319 -11.64 -31.63 -20.12
C ARG A 319 -11.67 -30.19 -20.63
N HIS A 320 -10.50 -29.57 -20.84
CA HIS A 320 -10.44 -28.18 -21.27
C HIS A 320 -10.99 -28.03 -22.70
N PRO A 321 -11.77 -26.99 -23.02
CA PRO A 321 -12.34 -26.80 -24.38
C PRO A 321 -11.29 -26.80 -25.50
N ASN A 322 -10.08 -26.35 -25.18
CA ASN A 322 -8.95 -26.23 -26.12
C ASN A 322 -7.94 -27.40 -26.01
N ALA A 323 -8.36 -28.57 -25.54
CA ALA A 323 -7.49 -29.75 -25.37
C ALA A 323 -7.33 -30.61 -26.63
N GLY A 324 -8.17 -30.38 -27.65
CA GLY A 324 -8.20 -31.09 -28.94
C GLY A 324 -7.16 -30.62 -29.94
#